data_AF-T0GJH5-F1
#
_entry.id   AF-T0GJH5-F1
#
_cell.length_a   1.000
_cell.length_b   1.000
_cell.length_c   1.000
_cell.angle_alpha   90.00
_cell.angle_beta   90.00
_cell.angle_gamma   90.00
#
_symmetry.space_group_name_H-M   'P 1'
#
loop_
_entity.id
_entity.type
_entity.pdbx_description
1 polymer ?
#
loop_
_entity_poly.entity_id
_entity_poly.type
_entity_poly.pdbx_seq_one_letter_code
_entity_poly.pdbx_strand_id
1 'polypeptide(L)' 'MIELKFVNSDARPKVTAIRCDTASIAPIMAWYGSYFAGDRYAVFADDQKLEKDRNGEWVHAPARPSTEGR' A
#
# COMPACT_ATOMS: atom_id res chain seq x y z
N MET A 1 5.78 12.36 6.70
CA MET A 1 4.32 12.25 6.65
C MET A 1 3.84 12.18 5.21
N ILE A 2 3.08 11.14 4.91
CA ILE A 2 2.47 10.81 3.62
C ILE A 2 0.97 10.48 3.82
N GLU A 3 0.19 10.50 2.75
CA GLU A 3 -1.18 9.98 2.73
C GLU A 3 -1.21 8.56 2.13
N LEU A 4 -1.60 7.57 2.94
CA LEU A 4 -1.85 6.20 2.51
C LEU A 4 -3.35 5.99 2.27
N LYS A 5 -3.73 5.78 1.02
CA LYS A 5 -5.11 5.66 0.56
C LYS A 5 -5.43 4.24 0.10
N PHE A 6 -6.46 3.66 0.69
CA PHE A 6 -7.05 2.38 0.31
C PHE A 6 -8.33 2.64 -0.48
N VAL A 7 -8.40 2.12 -1.71
CA VAL A 7 -9.60 2.15 -2.55
C VAL A 7 -10.09 0.71 -2.71
N ASN A 8 -11.13 0.35 -1.96
CA ASN A 8 -11.70 -0.99 -1.90
C ASN A 8 -13.12 -0.99 -2.49
N SER A 9 -13.34 -1.74 -3.57
CA SER A 9 -14.64 -1.77 -4.27
C SER A 9 -15.73 -2.49 -3.47
N ASP A 10 -15.31 -3.39 -2.59
CA ASP A 10 -16.17 -4.32 -1.87
C ASP A 10 -16.53 -3.78 -0.46
N ALA A 11 -15.72 -2.87 0.09
CA ALA A 11 -15.98 -2.23 1.39
C ALA A 11 -16.92 -1.00 1.37
N ARG A 12 -17.41 -0.63 2.55
CA ARG A 12 -18.09 0.65 2.85
C ARG A 12 -17.49 1.24 4.14
N PRO A 13 -16.88 2.44 4.11
CA PRO A 13 -16.67 3.30 2.94
C PRO A 13 -15.72 2.66 1.91
N LYS A 14 -15.87 3.03 0.62
CA LYS A 14 -15.02 2.52 -0.47
C LYS A 14 -13.60 3.09 -0.44
N VAL A 15 -13.41 4.23 0.21
CA VAL A 15 -12.14 4.92 0.29
C VAL A 15 -11.82 5.17 1.76
N THR A 16 -10.61 4.79 2.18
CA THR A 16 -10.06 5.08 3.50
C THR A 16 -8.68 5.70 3.30
N ALA A 17 -8.43 6.86 3.91
CA ALA A 17 -7.14 7.55 3.84
C ALA A 17 -6.56 7.72 5.25
N ILE A 18 -5.26 7.44 5.40
CA ILE A 18 -4.54 7.46 6.67
C ILE A 18 -3.27 8.30 6.48
N ARG A 19 -3.07 9.33 7.31
CA ARG A 19 -1.81 10.06 7.37
C ARG A 19 -0.82 9.31 8.26
N CYS A 20 0.33 8.95 7.72
CA CYS A 20 1.34 8.17 8.44
C CYS A 20 2.75 8.50 7.95
N ASP A 21 3.77 7.94 8.60
CA ASP A 21 5.14 7.97 8.10
C ASP A 21 5.43 6.74 7.24
N THR A 22 6.45 6.83 6.38
CA THR A 22 6.81 5.77 5.43
C THR A 22 7.13 4.45 6.12
N ALA A 23 7.74 4.51 7.32
CA ALA A 23 8.03 3.34 8.15
C ALA A 23 6.75 2.58 8.59
N SER A 24 5.60 3.24 8.61
CA SER A 24 4.32 2.65 9.03
C SER A 24 3.52 2.04 7.87
N ILE A 25 3.93 2.21 6.60
CA ILE A 25 3.17 1.70 5.45
C ILE A 25 3.00 0.20 5.52
N ALA A 26 4.11 -0.54 5.68
CA ALA A 26 4.10 -2.00 5.67
C ALA A 26 3.16 -2.60 6.75
N PRO A 27 3.25 -2.23 8.04
CA PRO A 27 2.34 -2.78 9.05
C PRO A 27 0.87 -2.36 8.83
N ILE A 28 0.61 -1.14 8.34
CA ILE A 28 -0.77 -0.70 8.05
C ILE A 28 -1.36 -1.49 6.87
N MET A 29 -0.58 -1.72 5.81
CA MET A 29 -1.01 -2.54 4.68
C MET A 29 -1.29 -3.99 5.08
N ALA A 30 -0.42 -4.60 5.90
CA ALA A 30 -0.62 -5.95 6.41
C ALA A 30 -1.89 -6.08 7.26
N TRP A 31 -2.15 -5.11 8.14
CA TRP A 31 -3.40 -5.04 8.92
C TRP A 31 -4.63 -4.92 7.99
N TYR A 32 -4.59 -4.01 7.02
CA TYR A 32 -5.70 -3.81 6.09
C TYR A 32 -5.98 -5.06 5.25
N GLY A 33 -4.93 -5.70 4.72
CA GLY A 33 -5.03 -6.93 3.94
C GLY A 33 -5.61 -8.10 4.74
N SER A 34 -5.28 -8.18 6.03
CA SER A 34 -5.86 -9.18 6.93
C SER A 34 -7.33 -8.90 7.24
N TYR A 35 -7.69 -7.63 7.47
CA TYR A 35 -9.06 -7.25 7.82
C TYR A 35 -10.04 -7.37 6.63
N PHE A 36 -9.58 -7.04 5.42
CA PHE A 36 -10.36 -7.12 4.17
C PHE A 36 -9.89 -8.28 3.27
N ALA A 37 -9.60 -9.43 3.88
CA ALA A 37 -9.08 -10.59 3.15
C ALA A 37 -10.05 -11.04 2.04
N GLY A 38 -9.54 -11.13 0.80
CA GLY A 38 -10.31 -11.50 -0.38
C GLY A 38 -10.97 -10.33 -1.14
N ASP A 39 -10.97 -9.13 -0.56
CA ASP A 39 -11.52 -7.96 -1.23
C ASP A 39 -10.63 -7.47 -2.39
N ARG A 40 -11.26 -6.82 -3.35
CA ARG A 40 -10.57 -6.14 -4.46
C ARG A 40 -10.29 -4.70 -4.05
N TYR A 41 -9.03 -4.41 -3.79
CA TYR A 41 -8.59 -3.07 -3.44
C TYR A 41 -7.22 -2.71 -4.01
N ALA A 42 -7.00 -1.40 -4.15
CA ALA A 42 -5.72 -0.79 -4.49
C ALA A 42 -5.25 0.12 -3.35
N VAL A 43 -3.94 0.26 -3.21
CA VAL A 43 -3.30 1.11 -2.21
C VAL A 43 -2.45 2.16 -2.92
N PHE A 44 -2.47 3.38 -2.42
CA PHE A 44 -1.70 4.51 -2.95
C PHE A 44 -1.00 5.24 -1.81
N ALA A 45 0.28 5.60 -1.99
CA ALA A 45 1.01 6.51 -1.11
C ALA A 45 1.28 7.81 -1.88
N ASP A 46 0.75 8.94 -1.41
CA ASP A 46 0.80 10.24 -2.10
C ASP A 46 0.49 10.12 -3.61
N ASP A 47 -0.63 9.45 -3.90
CA ASP A 47 -1.13 9.12 -5.25
C ASP A 47 -0.28 8.14 -6.08
N GLN A 48 0.85 7.67 -5.57
CA GLN A 48 1.62 6.59 -6.19
C GLN A 48 1.03 5.23 -5.81
N LYS A 49 0.59 4.46 -6.80
CA LYS A 49 0.06 3.12 -6.57
C LYS A 49 1.16 2.20 -6.03
N LEU A 50 0.88 1.56 -4.90
CA LEU A 50 1.75 0.56 -4.30
C LEU A 50 1.40 -0.84 -4.82
N GLU A 51 2.43 -1.65 -5.06
CA GLU A 51 2.27 -3.07 -5.35
C GLU A 51 2.05 -3.85 -4.05
N LYS A 52 1.13 -4.81 -4.09
CA LYS A 52 0.85 -5.68 -2.95
C LYS A 52 0.80 -7.13 -3.41
N ASP A 53 1.13 -8.04 -2.53
CA ASP A 53 1.00 -9.46 -2.80
C ASP A 53 -0.47 -9.91 -2.66
N ARG A 54 -0.71 -11.21 -2.76
CA ARG A 54 -2.04 -11.80 -2.60
C ARG A 54 -2.61 -11.66 -1.18
N ASN A 55 -1.75 -11.49 -0.18
CA ASN A 55 -2.12 -11.31 1.23
C ASN A 55 -2.36 -9.84 1.57
N GLY A 56 -2.07 -8.92 0.64
CA GLY A 56 -2.20 -7.49 0.87
C GLY A 56 -0.96 -6.84 1.48
N GLU A 57 0.14 -7.59 1.62
CA GLU A 57 1.41 -7.10 2.12
C GLU A 57 2.11 -6.27 1.06
N TRP A 58 2.86 -5.25 1.50
CA TRP A 58 3.60 -4.39 0.58
C TRP A 58 4.75 -5.16 -0.06
N VAL A 59 4.74 -5.29 -1.38
CA VAL A 59 5.89 -5.79 -2.14
C VAL A 59 6.80 -4.59 -2.35
N HIS A 60 7.79 -4.43 -1.47
CA HIS A 60 8.89 -3.52 -1.76
C HIS A 60 9.53 -3.97 -3.08
N ALA A 61 9.42 -3.16 -4.14
CA ALA A 61 10.29 -3.35 -5.27
C ALA A 61 11.74 -3.30 -4.73
N PRO A 62 12.63 -4.24 -5.09
CA PRO A 62 14.03 -4.09 -4.76
C PRO A 62 14.45 -2.71 -5.26
N ALA A 63 15.14 -1.94 -4.41
CA ALA A 63 15.76 -0.69 -4.85
C ALA A 63 16.50 -1.02 -6.14
N ARG A 64 16.10 -0.41 -7.27
CA ARG A 64 16.90 -0.53 -8.49
C ARG A 64 18.30 -0.11 -8.08
N PRO A 65 19.35 -0.94 -8.23
CA PRO A 65 20.69 -0.43 -8.06
C PRO A 65 20.78 0.74 -9.04
N SER A 66 21.09 1.92 -8.50
CA SER A 66 21.47 3.07 -9.29
C SER A 66 22.55 2.59 -10.25
N THR A 67 22.25 2.53 -11.54
CA THR A 67 23.29 2.42 -12.57
C THR A 67 24.06 3.74 -12.53
N GLU A 68 25.00 3.83 -11.59
CA GLU A 68 26.09 4.78 -11.62
C GLU A 68 27.13 4.27 -12.62
N GLY A 69 27.36 5.08 -13.65
CA GLY A 69 28.64 5.28 -14.29
C GLY A 69 29.36 4.05 -14.88
N ARG A 70 29.32 3.95 -16.21
CA ARG A 70 30.47 3.46 -16.97
C ARG A 70 30.73 4.38 -18.16
#